data_AF-A0A6I1Z0R5-F1
#
_entry.id   AF-A0A6I1Z0R5-F1
#
_cell.length_a   1.000
_cell.length_b   1.000
_cell.length_c   1.000
_cell.angle_alpha   90.00
_cell.angle_beta   90.00
_cell.angle_gamma   90.00
#
_symmetry.space_group_name_H-M   'P 1'
#
loop_
_entity.id
_entity.type
_entity.pdbx_description
1 polymer ?
#
loop_
_entity_poly.entity_id
_entity_poly.type
_entity_poly.pdbx_seq_one_letter_code
_entity_poly.pdbx_strand_id
1 'polypeptide(L)' 'MAASLDHKPIATTTVFTALVVLVMGLTFMPYGVRMLCYDGSGTIRGWLYVVCADAIGLVVLLSSVVAGVKTYA' A
#
# COMPACT_ATOMS: atom_id res chain seq x y z
N MET A 1 6.35 12.33 20.36
CA MET A 1 6.97 11.18 21.06
C MET A 1 6.26 9.95 20.54
N ALA A 2 6.96 8.85 20.29
CA ALA A 2 6.29 7.70 19.69
C ALA A 2 5.33 7.03 20.67
N ALA A 3 4.12 6.66 20.25
CA ALA A 3 3.18 5.94 21.10
C ALA A 3 3.80 4.65 21.69
N SER A 4 4.70 4.01 20.93
CA SER A 4 5.52 2.88 21.39
C SER A 4 6.52 3.24 22.50
N LEU A 5 6.98 4.50 22.55
CA LEU A 5 7.86 5.04 23.58
C LEU A 5 7.07 5.58 24.78
N ASP A 6 5.85 6.07 24.57
CA ASP A 6 4.96 6.65 25.59
C ASP A 6 4.07 5.63 26.31
N HIS A 7 4.27 4.32 26.10
CA HIS A 7 3.44 3.24 26.67
C HIS A 7 1.93 3.39 26.38
N LYS A 8 1.59 4.15 25.31
CA LYS A 8 0.21 4.29 24.88
C LYS A 8 -0.23 2.98 24.24
N PRO A 9 -1.38 2.42 24.63
CA PRO A 9 -1.90 1.21 24.00
C PRO A 9 -2.18 1.51 22.53
N ILE A 10 -1.39 0.92 21.63
CA ILE A 10 -1.66 0.94 20.21
C ILE A 10 -2.82 -0.03 19.97
N ALA A 11 -3.90 0.46 19.36
CA ALA A 11 -5.02 -0.39 19.03
C ALA A 11 -4.58 -1.51 18.07
N THR A 12 -4.71 -2.77 18.50
CA THR A 12 -4.32 -3.96 17.73
C THR A 12 -4.97 -3.98 16.34
N THR A 13 -6.19 -3.42 16.23
CA THR A 13 -6.91 -3.25 14.97
C THR A 13 -6.13 -2.39 13.97
N THR A 14 -5.51 -1.29 14.41
CA THR A 14 -4.72 -0.40 13.55
C THR A 14 -3.49 -1.12 13.00
N VAL A 15 -2.76 -1.84 13.84
CA VAL A 15 -1.58 -2.61 13.43
C VAL A 15 -1.98 -3.73 12.48
N PHE A 16 -3.05 -4.46 12.79
CA PHE A 16 -3.55 -5.55 11.95
C PHE A 16 -4.00 -5.03 10.57
N THR A 17 -4.73 -3.93 10.51
CA THR A 17 -5.13 -3.32 9.23
C THR A 17 -3.93 -2.88 8.40
N ALA A 18 -2.90 -2.30 9.03
CA ALA A 18 -1.67 -1.91 8.32
C ALA A 18 -0.93 -3.12 7.74
N LEU A 19 -0.80 -4.19 8.53
CA LEU A 19 -0.19 -5.45 8.11
C LEU A 19 -0.95 -6.09 6.95
N VAL A 20 -2.28 -6.18 7.03
CA VAL A 20 -3.12 -6.74 5.96
C VAL A 20 -2.97 -5.90 4.68
N VAL A 21 -3.03 -4.57 4.77
CA VAL A 21 -2.86 -3.69 3.61
C VAL A 21 -1.47 -3.84 2.98
N LEU A 22 -0.41 -3.96 3.80
CA LEU A 22 0.94 -4.18 3.30
C LEU A 22 1.09 -5.53 2.62
N VAL A 23 0.60 -6.61 3.23
CA VAL A 23 0.67 -7.96 2.65
C VAL A 23 -0.13 -8.01 1.35
N MET A 24 -1.37 -7.50 1.36
CA MET A 24 -2.20 -7.44 0.16
C MET A 24 -1.55 -6.58 -0.93
N GLY A 25 -0.98 -5.43 -0.58
CA GLY A 25 -0.25 -4.56 -1.49
C GLY A 25 0.94 -5.28 -2.13
N LEU A 26 1.81 -5.89 -1.33
CA LEU A 26 2.99 -6.60 -1.81
C LEU A 26 2.65 -7.84 -2.64
N THR A 27 1.58 -8.56 -2.30
CA THR A 27 1.19 -9.78 -3.00
C THR A 27 0.38 -9.50 -4.26
N PHE A 28 -0.64 -8.63 -4.22
CA PHE A 28 -1.58 -8.46 -5.33
C PHE A 28 -1.19 -7.34 -6.29
N MET A 29 -0.49 -6.29 -5.84
CA MET A 29 -0.15 -5.15 -6.68
C MET A 29 0.74 -5.53 -7.87
N PRO A 30 1.75 -6.40 -7.77
CA PRO A 30 2.56 -6.80 -8.92
C PRO A 30 1.72 -7.46 -10.03
N TYR A 31 0.77 -8.33 -9.65
CA TYR A 31 -0.13 -8.98 -10.60
C TYR A 31 -1.16 -8.02 -11.17
N GLY A 32 -1.73 -7.14 -10.32
CA GLY A 32 -2.67 -6.11 -10.74
C GLY A 32 -2.06 -5.14 -11.74
N VAL A 33 -0.85 -4.63 -11.47
CA VAL A 33 -0.08 -3.79 -12.39
C VAL A 33 0.19 -4.53 -13.69
N ARG A 34 0.56 -5.81 -13.63
CA ARG A 34 0.79 -6.62 -14.83
C ARG A 34 -0.47 -6.73 -15.69
N MET A 35 -1.62 -7.05 -15.09
CA MET A 35 -2.89 -7.19 -15.82
C MET A 35 -3.42 -5.87 -16.36
N LEU A 36 -3.19 -4.76 -15.64
CA LEU A 36 -3.70 -3.45 -16.01
C LEU A 36 -2.83 -2.79 -17.10
N CYS A 37 -1.51 -2.83 -16.91
CA CYS A 37 -0.55 -2.07 -17.72
C CYS A 37 -0.05 -2.85 -18.93
N TYR A 38 -0.04 -4.19 -18.89
CA TYR A 38 0.53 -5.02 -19.95
C TYR A 38 -0.53 -5.83 -20.69
N ASP A 39 -0.31 -6.06 -21.97
CA ASP A 39 -1.11 -6.96 -22.79
C ASP A 39 -0.61 -8.42 -22.70
N GLY A 40 -1.28 -9.33 -23.40
CA GLY A 40 -0.92 -10.75 -23.44
C GLY A 40 0.46 -11.04 -24.05
N SER A 41 1.03 -10.09 -24.80
CA SER A 41 2.40 -10.13 -25.34
C SER A 41 3.45 -9.53 -24.40
N GLY A 42 3.05 -8.93 -23.28
CA GLY A 42 3.94 -8.27 -22.33
C GLY A 42 4.36 -6.86 -22.76
N THR A 43 3.64 -6.24 -23.70
CA THR A 43 3.80 -4.82 -24.08
C THR A 43 2.89 -3.93 -23.26
N ILE A 44 3.34 -2.70 -22.99
CA ILE A 44 2.56 -1.72 -22.24
C ILE A 44 1.38 -1.26 -23.11
N ARG A 45 0.14 -1.46 -22.64
CA ARG A 45 -1.10 -1.08 -23.34
C ARG A 45 -1.22 0.43 -23.54
N GLY A 46 -0.66 1.21 -22.61
CA GLY A 46 -0.58 2.66 -22.70
C GLY A 46 -0.14 3.31 -21.40
N TRP A 47 0.50 4.48 -21.51
CA TRP A 47 1.01 5.23 -20.36
C TRP A 47 -0.08 5.72 -19.39
N LEU A 48 -1.31 5.92 -19.88
CA LEU A 48 -2.44 6.28 -19.01
C LEU A 48 -2.71 5.18 -17.97
N TYR A 49 -2.64 3.92 -18.36
CA TYR A 49 -2.83 2.78 -17.45
C TYR A 49 -1.73 2.71 -16.39
N VAL A 50 -0.49 3.04 -16.78
CA VAL A 50 0.66 3.12 -15.87
C VAL A 50 0.46 4.22 -14.84
N VAL A 51 0.06 5.43 -15.27
CA VAL A 51 -0.22 6.55 -14.36
C VAL A 51 -1.34 6.22 -13.39
N CYS A 52 -2.42 5.56 -13.84
CA CYS A 52 -3.49 5.12 -12.96
C CYS A 52 -3.00 4.06 -11.95
N ALA A 53 -2.20 3.10 -12.38
CA ALA A 53 -1.62 2.08 -11.50
C ALA A 53 -0.69 2.70 -10.44
N ASP A 54 0.14 3.66 -10.82
CA ASP A 54 1.02 4.39 -9.92
C ASP A 54 0.24 5.22 -8.90
N ALA A 55 -0.84 5.88 -9.32
CA ALA A 55 -1.72 6.63 -8.41
C ALA A 55 -2.35 5.70 -7.35
N ILE A 56 -2.82 4.52 -7.75
CA ILE A 56 -3.33 3.51 -6.82
C ILE A 56 -2.22 3.03 -5.88
N GLY A 57 -1.02 2.79 -6.41
CA GLY A 57 0.19 2.47 -5.64
C GLY A 57 0.50 3.48 -4.56
N LEU A 58 0.49 4.76 -4.92
CA LEU A 58 0.72 5.88 -4.02
C LEU A 58 -0.32 5.95 -2.90
N VAL A 59 -1.60 5.72 -3.20
CA VAL A 59 -2.67 5.73 -2.18
C VAL A 59 -2.44 4.62 -1.15
N VAL A 60 -2.10 3.42 -1.59
CA VAL A 60 -1.78 2.30 -0.69
C VAL A 60 -0.57 2.64 0.18
N LEU A 61 0.50 3.17 -0.43
CA LEU A 61 1.72 3.54 0.28
C LEU A 61 1.46 4.65 1.32
N LEU A 62 0.70 5.69 0.95
CA LEU A 62 0.28 6.76 1.87
C LEU A 62 -0.56 6.21 3.03
N SER A 63 -1.46 5.26 2.77
CA SER A 63 -2.25 4.62 3.83
C SER A 63 -1.38 3.86 4.83
N SER A 64 -0.34 3.16 4.34
CA SER A 64 0.63 2.48 5.19
C SER A 64 1.48 3.45 6.00
N VAL A 65 1.90 4.58 5.41
CA VAL A 65 2.62 5.64 6.12
C VAL A 65 1.75 6.28 7.20
N VAL A 66 0.49 6.59 6.92
CA VAL A 66 -0.44 7.15 7.92
C VAL A 66 -0.67 6.17 9.07
N ALA A 67 -0.83 4.89 8.78
CA ALA A 67 -0.93 3.87 9.82
C ALA A 67 0.36 3.80 10.65
N GLY A 68 1.53 3.85 9.99
CA GLY A 68 2.84 3.93 10.64
C GLY A 68 2.95 5.15 11.56
N VAL A 69 2.63 6.36 11.09
CA VAL A 69 2.66 7.56 11.92
C VAL A 69 1.73 7.43 13.12
N LYS A 70 0.52 6.87 12.97
CA LYS A 70 -0.38 6.62 14.11
C LYS A 70 0.15 5.60 15.11
N THR A 71 1.03 4.69 14.70
CA THR A 71 1.72 3.77 15.62
C THR A 71 2.96 4.41 16.26
N TYR A 72 3.55 5.42 15.62
CA TYR A 72 4.78 6.10 16.02
C TYR A 72 4.57 7.54 16.53
N ALA A 73 3.34 8.00 16.73
CA ALA A 73 2.99 9.33 17.26
C ALA A 73 1.89 9.18 18.32
#